data_AF-A0A936DL90-F1
#
_entry.id   AF-A0A936DL90-F1
#
_cell.length_a   1.000
_cell.length_b   1.000
_cell.length_c   1.000
_cell.angle_alpha   90.00
_cell.angle_beta   90.00
_cell.angle_gamma   90.00
#
_symmetry.space_group_name_H-M   'P 1'
#
loop_
_entity.id
_entity.type
_entity.pdbx_description
1 polymer ?
#
loop_
_entity_poly.entity_id
_entity_poly.type
_entity_poly.pdbx_seq_one_letter_code
_entity_poly.pdbx_strand_id
1 'polypeptide(L)'
;MTQRLLPACLFALCLLLTSGFAGAYEWKAVVSPKDQIYPSLILATSDLPAPRSRSSRVLGDANGLIGVRVLAEHDQQRARVSIRLNGLLPESSIDVVLPQGGKRYSIYPVLAWDFDRLRKQKRATPETLSLTLRLGDGPIESMSQRVRIRSINEAPYFIADAKAPTDLTWTFAAYVDEDHPIVARIVSDALAQGTVNRFDGYQSGNAERVLRQVFAVWRSLQTRGIRYSSLTRTGSAETEVYSQYVRFLDESFASGEANCVDGSVLFASVLRKVDLNPSLVLLPGHMLLAFELSPGGDYAFLETTQIDLGHPRRQGPDHRSRFVCQFPQGGAARPGRVRQTCGLVPRPAQARIPDDRPQCGT
;
A
#
# COMPACT_ATOMS: atom_id res chain seq x y z
N MET A 1 19.80 -78.68 -58.19
CA MET A 1 19.86 -78.77 -56.72
C MET A 1 20.42 -77.47 -56.19
N THR A 2 19.62 -76.74 -55.40
CA THR A 2 19.99 -75.89 -54.23
C THR A 2 21.10 -74.84 -54.37
N GLN A 3 21.04 -73.61 -53.87
CA GLN A 3 20.06 -72.68 -53.28
C GLN A 3 20.91 -71.46 -52.80
N ARG A 4 20.31 -70.27 -52.69
CA ARG A 4 20.70 -69.07 -51.88
C ARG A 4 21.72 -68.09 -52.51
N LEU A 5 21.34 -66.86 -52.89
CA LEU A 5 20.84 -65.65 -52.16
C LEU A 5 21.98 -64.75 -51.59
N LEU A 6 22.20 -63.62 -52.31
CA LEU A 6 22.58 -62.21 -51.97
C LEU A 6 22.85 -61.80 -50.48
N PRO A 7 23.35 -60.57 -50.17
CA PRO A 7 24.13 -59.57 -50.92
C PRO A 7 25.30 -58.91 -50.11
N ALA A 8 25.99 -57.96 -50.76
CA ALA A 8 26.98 -57.03 -50.21
C ALA A 8 26.49 -56.20 -49.01
N CYS A 9 27.27 -56.18 -47.92
CA CYS A 9 27.10 -55.24 -46.81
C CYS A 9 27.90 -53.96 -47.08
N LEU A 10 27.17 -52.85 -47.27
CA LEU A 10 27.67 -51.49 -47.24
C LEU A 10 28.26 -51.15 -45.86
N PHE A 11 29.44 -50.55 -45.84
CA PHE A 11 29.94 -49.74 -44.74
C PHE A 11 29.04 -48.50 -44.58
N ALA A 12 28.16 -48.49 -43.57
CA ALA A 12 27.48 -47.30 -43.11
C ALA A 12 28.26 -46.73 -41.90
N LEU A 13 29.05 -45.70 -42.17
CA LEU A 13 29.68 -44.86 -41.15
C LEU A 13 28.56 -44.06 -40.44
N CYS A 14 28.07 -44.56 -39.32
CA CYS A 14 27.20 -43.80 -38.42
C CYS A 14 28.01 -42.63 -37.82
N LEU A 15 27.92 -41.46 -38.45
CA LEU A 15 28.18 -40.20 -37.75
C LEU A 15 27.15 -40.09 -36.62
N LEU A 16 27.59 -40.35 -35.39
CA LEU A 16 26.91 -39.90 -34.18
C LEU A 16 26.95 -38.36 -34.18
N LEU A 17 25.95 -37.75 -34.82
CA LEU A 17 25.53 -36.40 -34.48
C LEU A 17 25.02 -36.47 -33.04
N THR A 18 25.90 -36.21 -32.09
CA THR A 18 25.50 -35.77 -30.75
C THR A 18 24.87 -34.40 -30.94
N SER A 19 23.61 -34.39 -31.34
CA SER A 19 22.72 -33.26 -31.14
C SER A 19 22.70 -33.04 -29.63
N GLY A 20 23.60 -32.18 -29.14
CA GLY A 20 23.51 -31.65 -27.80
C GLY A 20 22.15 -30.98 -27.73
N PHE A 21 21.20 -31.66 -27.11
CA PHE A 21 20.05 -30.98 -26.54
C PHE A 21 20.67 -30.00 -25.53
N ALA A 22 20.87 -28.75 -25.97
CA ALA A 22 21.02 -27.66 -25.03
C ALA A 22 19.80 -27.74 -24.12
N GLY A 23 20.00 -28.21 -22.89
CA GLY A 23 18.92 -28.31 -21.92
C GLY A 23 18.28 -26.95 -21.78
N ALA A 24 16.95 -26.91 -21.68
CA ALA A 24 16.24 -25.67 -21.38
C ALA A 24 16.82 -25.07 -20.09
N TYR A 25 17.00 -23.75 -20.07
CA TYR A 25 17.52 -23.03 -18.92
C TYR A 25 16.63 -23.31 -17.69
N GLU A 26 17.24 -23.46 -16.51
CA GLU A 26 16.46 -23.57 -15.28
C GLU A 26 16.13 -22.18 -14.73
N TRP A 27 14.97 -21.64 -15.15
CA TRP A 27 14.49 -20.34 -14.70
C TRP A 27 12.98 -20.28 -14.50
N LYS A 28 12.52 -19.23 -13.82
CA LYS A 28 11.11 -18.91 -13.64
C LYS A 28 10.88 -17.41 -13.55
N ALA A 29 9.65 -17.00 -13.81
CA ALA A 29 9.24 -15.63 -13.60
C ALA A 29 9.02 -15.38 -12.11
N VAL A 30 9.20 -14.12 -11.73
CA VAL A 30 8.85 -13.59 -10.44
C VAL A 30 7.93 -12.42 -10.71
N VAL A 31 6.67 -12.52 -10.29
CA VAL A 31 5.71 -11.43 -10.30
C VAL A 31 5.14 -11.30 -8.90
N SER A 32 5.55 -10.23 -8.21
CA SER A 32 5.22 -10.02 -6.81
C SER A 32 4.20 -8.88 -6.65
N PRO A 33 3.19 -9.04 -5.78
CA PRO A 33 2.88 -10.25 -5.01
C PRO A 33 1.98 -11.23 -5.79
N LYS A 34 2.32 -12.53 -5.72
CA LYS A 34 1.46 -13.66 -6.14
C LYS A 34 0.84 -13.48 -7.54
N ASP A 35 1.65 -13.14 -8.54
CA ASP A 35 1.24 -12.97 -9.94
C ASP A 35 0.19 -11.86 -10.19
N GLN A 36 0.06 -10.94 -9.22
CA GLN A 36 -0.77 -9.76 -9.29
C GLN A 36 0.09 -8.50 -9.42
N ILE A 37 -0.37 -7.58 -10.25
CA ILE A 37 0.25 -6.28 -10.46
C ILE A 37 -0.66 -5.25 -9.81
N TYR A 38 -0.16 -4.59 -8.76
CA TYR A 38 -0.86 -3.51 -8.07
C TYR A 38 -0.31 -2.16 -8.53
N PRO A 39 -1.05 -1.39 -9.35
CA PRO A 39 -0.63 -0.04 -9.74
C PRO A 39 -0.30 0.86 -8.54
N SER A 40 -1.06 0.71 -7.45
CA SER A 40 -0.83 1.39 -6.17
C SER A 40 0.53 1.08 -5.57
N LEU A 41 0.95 -0.19 -5.55
CA LEU A 41 2.26 -0.61 -5.05
C LEU A 41 3.39 -0.14 -5.97
N ILE A 42 3.19 -0.18 -7.29
CA ILE A 42 4.19 0.34 -8.25
C ILE A 42 4.43 1.83 -8.02
N LEU A 43 3.36 2.62 -7.87
CA LEU A 43 3.49 4.05 -7.58
C LEU A 43 4.06 4.30 -6.18
N ALA A 44 3.68 3.50 -5.18
CA ALA A 44 4.22 3.63 -3.83
C ALA A 44 5.73 3.30 -3.76
N THR A 45 6.25 2.53 -4.71
CA THR A 45 7.66 2.10 -4.76
C THR A 45 8.52 2.89 -5.75
N SER A 46 7.93 3.73 -6.61
CA SER A 46 8.65 4.35 -7.74
C SER A 46 9.81 5.24 -7.32
N ASP A 47 9.66 5.91 -6.19
CA ASP A 47 10.65 6.85 -5.65
C ASP A 47 11.33 6.34 -4.37
N LEU A 48 11.12 5.06 -4.02
CA LEU A 48 11.77 4.50 -2.84
C LEU A 48 13.28 4.37 -3.09
N PRO A 49 14.12 4.80 -2.13
CA PRO A 49 15.54 4.55 -2.21
C PRO A 49 15.83 3.06 -2.20
N ALA A 50 16.98 2.68 -2.76
CA ALA A 50 17.43 1.30 -2.69
C ALA A 50 17.56 0.84 -1.22
N PRO A 51 17.23 -0.42 -0.90
CA PRO A 51 17.37 -0.96 0.44
C PRO A 51 18.82 -0.86 0.94
N ARG A 52 18.98 -0.57 2.24
CA ARG A 52 20.31 -0.42 2.88
C ARG A 52 21.15 -1.70 2.81
N SER A 53 20.52 -2.86 2.76
CA SER A 53 21.17 -4.16 2.62
C SER A 53 20.55 -4.92 1.46
N ARG A 54 21.38 -5.46 0.58
CA ARG A 54 20.96 -6.22 -0.59
C ARG A 54 21.73 -7.52 -0.68
N SER A 55 21.03 -8.61 -0.95
CA SER A 55 21.68 -9.88 -1.28
C SER A 55 22.49 -9.73 -2.56
N SER A 56 23.72 -10.24 -2.60
CA SER A 56 24.52 -10.35 -3.83
C SER A 56 23.88 -11.22 -4.91
N ARG A 57 22.80 -11.95 -4.58
CA ARG A 57 21.98 -12.73 -5.52
C ARG A 57 20.84 -11.94 -6.17
N VAL A 58 20.66 -10.68 -5.83
CA VAL A 58 19.66 -9.77 -6.44
C VAL A 58 20.39 -8.79 -7.35
N LEU A 59 20.10 -8.84 -8.64
CA LEU A 59 20.74 -8.05 -9.69
C LEU A 59 19.73 -7.10 -10.33
N GLY A 60 20.17 -5.89 -10.67
CA GLY A 60 19.31 -4.83 -11.18
C GLY A 60 18.61 -4.06 -10.05
N ASP A 61 17.33 -3.73 -10.26
CA ASP A 61 16.50 -2.98 -9.33
C ASP A 61 16.31 -3.76 -8.01
N ALA A 62 16.71 -3.13 -6.91
CA ALA A 62 16.65 -3.73 -5.59
C ALA A 62 15.23 -3.74 -4.99
N ASN A 63 14.34 -2.86 -5.49
CA ASN A 63 12.92 -2.81 -5.12
C ASN A 63 12.04 -3.53 -6.16
N GLY A 64 12.66 -4.22 -7.13
CA GLY A 64 11.99 -4.84 -8.26
C GLY A 64 10.95 -5.88 -7.85
N LEU A 65 9.72 -5.72 -8.37
CA LEU A 65 8.60 -6.62 -8.13
C LEU A 65 8.41 -7.67 -9.23
N ILE A 66 8.91 -7.38 -10.43
CA ILE A 66 8.76 -8.23 -11.62
C ILE A 66 10.14 -8.50 -12.22
N GLY A 67 10.47 -9.77 -12.39
CA GLY A 67 11.79 -10.20 -12.83
C GLY A 67 11.84 -11.70 -13.14
N VAL A 68 13.05 -12.23 -13.16
CA VAL A 68 13.28 -13.67 -13.33
C VAL A 68 14.17 -14.21 -12.22
N ARG A 69 13.99 -15.49 -11.90
CA ARG A 69 14.93 -16.24 -11.06
C ARG A 69 15.56 -17.33 -11.90
N VAL A 70 16.88 -17.33 -12.01
CA VAL A 70 17.65 -18.21 -12.89
C VAL A 70 18.79 -18.89 -12.12
N LEU A 71 19.08 -20.15 -12.43
CA LEU A 71 20.28 -20.85 -11.99
C LEU A 71 21.43 -20.53 -12.96
N ALA A 72 22.54 -20.01 -12.45
CA ALA A 72 23.77 -19.88 -13.24
C ALA A 72 24.37 -21.26 -13.48
N GLU A 73 24.73 -21.56 -14.72
CA GLU A 73 25.32 -22.84 -15.14
C GLU A 73 26.83 -22.85 -14.89
N HIS A 74 27.49 -21.70 -15.04
CA HIS A 74 28.92 -21.53 -14.84
C HIS A 74 29.26 -20.15 -14.26
N ASP A 75 30.50 -19.99 -13.82
CA ASP A 75 31.00 -18.72 -13.29
C ASP A 75 30.99 -17.63 -14.38
N GLN A 76 30.77 -16.38 -13.95
CA GLN A 76 30.78 -15.19 -14.81
C GLN A 76 29.84 -15.27 -16.02
N GLN A 77 28.73 -16.02 -15.91
CA GLN A 77 27.78 -16.18 -17.00
C GLN A 77 27.02 -14.88 -17.25
N ARG A 78 27.01 -14.39 -18.50
CA ARG A 78 26.21 -13.23 -18.89
C ARG A 78 24.74 -13.61 -19.00
N ALA A 79 23.84 -12.73 -18.58
CA ALA A 79 22.41 -12.90 -18.75
C ALA A 79 21.77 -11.61 -19.27
N ARG A 80 20.86 -11.74 -20.24
CA ARG A 80 19.98 -10.65 -20.67
C ARG A 80 18.55 -11.02 -20.36
N VAL A 81 17.84 -10.12 -19.70
CA VAL A 81 16.42 -10.27 -19.37
C VAL A 81 15.65 -9.13 -20.01
N SER A 82 14.55 -9.43 -20.69
CA SER A 82 13.63 -8.41 -21.21
C SER A 82 12.19 -8.72 -20.80
N ILE A 83 11.44 -7.69 -20.41
CA ILE A 83 10.09 -7.80 -19.88
C ILE A 83 9.20 -6.77 -20.57
N ARG A 84 8.01 -7.18 -21.00
CA ARG A 84 6.99 -6.29 -21.58
C ARG A 84 5.58 -6.70 -21.17
N LEU A 85 4.70 -5.73 -21.04
CA LEU A 85 3.27 -5.90 -20.79
C LEU A 85 2.50 -4.96 -21.70
N ASN A 86 1.66 -5.54 -22.56
CA ASN A 86 0.96 -4.77 -23.58
C ASN A 86 0.21 -3.58 -22.97
N GLY A 87 0.47 -2.39 -23.53
CA GLY A 87 -0.22 -1.16 -23.17
C GLY A 87 0.15 -0.54 -21.82
N LEU A 88 0.98 -1.16 -20.98
CA LEU A 88 1.35 -0.62 -19.66
C LEU A 88 2.85 -0.61 -19.38
N LEU A 89 3.60 -1.51 -20.02
CA LEU A 89 5.05 -1.63 -19.88
C LEU A 89 5.65 -1.90 -21.26
N PRO A 90 6.20 -0.88 -21.94
CA PRO A 90 7.10 -1.12 -23.06
C PRO A 90 8.26 -2.03 -22.65
N GLU A 91 8.94 -2.61 -23.65
CA GLU A 91 10.06 -3.51 -23.40
C GLU A 91 11.13 -2.83 -22.54
N SER A 92 11.37 -3.43 -21.37
CA SER A 92 12.41 -3.04 -20.43
C SER A 92 13.39 -4.18 -20.31
N SER A 93 14.70 -3.90 -20.42
CA SER A 93 15.72 -4.95 -20.42
C SER A 93 16.93 -4.58 -19.57
N ILE A 94 17.67 -5.61 -19.16
CA ILE A 94 18.93 -5.49 -18.42
C ILE A 94 19.90 -6.58 -18.85
N ASP A 95 21.17 -6.20 -19.02
CA ASP A 95 22.29 -7.12 -19.18
C ASP A 95 23.06 -7.20 -17.84
N VAL A 96 23.28 -8.40 -17.33
CA VAL A 96 23.98 -8.65 -16.05
C VAL A 96 25.00 -9.78 -16.18
N VAL A 97 25.90 -9.87 -15.21
CA VAL A 97 26.83 -11.00 -15.04
C VAL A 97 26.43 -11.75 -13.78
N LEU A 98 26.24 -13.07 -13.90
CA LEU A 98 26.01 -14.01 -12.82
C LEU A 98 27.38 -14.47 -12.29
N PRO A 99 27.82 -14.05 -11.08
CA PRO A 99 29.21 -14.25 -10.70
C PRO A 99 29.63 -15.71 -10.49
N GLN A 100 28.75 -16.56 -9.95
CA GLN A 100 29.07 -17.93 -9.52
C GLN A 100 28.10 -18.94 -10.13
N GLY A 101 28.64 -19.98 -10.76
CA GLY A 101 27.90 -21.16 -11.23
C GLY A 101 27.27 -21.94 -10.08
N GLY A 102 26.17 -22.64 -10.38
CA GLY A 102 25.39 -23.40 -9.40
C GLY A 102 24.62 -22.54 -8.39
N LYS A 103 24.62 -21.21 -8.53
CA LYS A 103 23.85 -20.28 -7.67
C LYS A 103 22.64 -19.73 -8.41
N ARG A 104 21.55 -19.51 -7.65
CA ARG A 104 20.34 -18.85 -8.17
C ARG A 104 20.41 -17.35 -7.97
N TYR A 105 20.10 -16.61 -9.02
CA TYR A 105 20.02 -15.16 -9.01
C TYR A 105 18.59 -14.72 -9.31
N SER A 106 18.14 -13.66 -8.64
CA SER A 106 16.96 -12.89 -9.05
C SER A 106 17.43 -11.67 -9.83
N ILE A 107 16.90 -11.48 -11.04
CA ILE A 107 17.25 -10.37 -11.93
C ILE A 107 16.00 -9.53 -12.14
N TYR A 108 16.09 -8.24 -11.78
CA TYR A 108 15.00 -7.28 -11.89
C TYR A 108 15.45 -6.10 -12.78
N PRO A 109 14.98 -6.01 -14.02
CA PRO A 109 15.18 -4.80 -14.82
C PRO A 109 14.47 -3.61 -14.17
N VAL A 110 14.99 -2.40 -14.38
CA VAL A 110 14.21 -1.18 -14.12
C VAL A 110 13.11 -1.12 -15.16
N LEU A 111 11.86 -1.05 -14.70
CA LEU A 111 10.68 -1.16 -15.57
C LEU A 111 10.15 0.23 -15.95
N ALA A 112 10.07 0.49 -17.25
CA ALA A 112 9.60 1.75 -17.82
C ALA A 112 8.06 1.81 -17.86
N TRP A 113 7.42 1.85 -16.70
CA TRP A 113 5.95 1.90 -16.59
C TRP A 113 5.33 3.14 -17.23
N ASP A 114 4.17 2.95 -17.89
CA ASP A 114 3.27 4.05 -18.24
C ASP A 114 2.43 4.44 -17.01
N PHE A 115 2.96 5.37 -16.21
CA PHE A 115 2.32 5.80 -14.97
C PHE A 115 0.96 6.47 -15.17
N ASP A 116 0.72 7.13 -16.30
CA ASP A 116 -0.57 7.76 -16.59
C ASP A 116 -1.66 6.72 -16.82
N ARG A 117 -1.32 5.62 -17.50
CA ARG A 117 -2.25 4.51 -17.68
C ARG A 117 -2.45 3.72 -16.38
N LEU A 118 -1.40 3.51 -15.59
CA LEU A 118 -1.51 2.88 -14.28
C LEU A 118 -2.49 3.63 -13.36
N ARG A 119 -2.42 4.96 -13.32
CA ARG A 119 -3.36 5.80 -12.54
C ARG A 119 -4.81 5.71 -13.03
N LYS A 120 -5.02 5.37 -14.30
CA LYS A 120 -6.35 5.22 -14.93
C LYS A 120 -6.92 3.80 -14.81
N GLN A 121 -6.18 2.84 -14.26
CA GLN A 121 -6.62 1.46 -14.09
C GLN A 121 -7.65 1.34 -12.95
N LYS A 122 -8.93 1.52 -13.24
CA LYS A 122 -10.00 1.51 -12.21
C LYS A 122 -10.62 0.15 -11.95
N ARG A 123 -10.40 -0.83 -12.83
CA ARG A 123 -10.98 -2.18 -12.76
C ARG A 123 -9.90 -3.22 -12.93
N ALA A 124 -10.06 -4.37 -12.29
CA ALA A 124 -9.08 -5.43 -12.41
C ALA A 124 -9.20 -6.18 -13.75
N THR A 125 -8.11 -6.29 -14.50
CA THR A 125 -8.06 -6.93 -15.83
C THR A 125 -7.03 -8.07 -15.86
N PRO A 126 -7.33 -9.19 -16.55
CA PRO A 126 -6.31 -10.19 -16.84
C PRO A 126 -5.45 -9.71 -18.01
N GLU A 127 -4.13 -9.85 -17.88
CA GLU A 127 -3.18 -9.50 -18.94
C GLU A 127 -2.11 -10.58 -19.09
N THR A 128 -1.33 -10.52 -20.17
CA THR A 128 -0.21 -11.45 -20.42
C THR A 128 1.12 -10.72 -20.40
N LEU A 129 1.93 -11.03 -19.39
CA LEU A 129 3.30 -10.56 -19.26
C LEU A 129 4.21 -11.44 -20.12
N SER A 130 5.02 -10.83 -21.00
CA SER A 130 6.03 -11.55 -21.78
C SER A 130 7.41 -11.32 -21.16
N LEU A 131 8.14 -12.39 -20.90
CA LEU A 131 9.51 -12.36 -20.40
C LEU A 131 10.41 -13.13 -21.35
N THR A 132 11.62 -12.63 -21.54
CA THR A 132 12.68 -13.30 -22.29
C THR A 132 13.95 -13.39 -21.45
N LEU A 133 14.66 -14.50 -21.58
CA LEU A 133 15.96 -14.73 -20.96
C LEU A 133 16.94 -15.24 -22.02
N ARG A 134 18.14 -14.67 -22.06
CA ARG A 134 19.28 -15.21 -22.79
C ARG A 134 20.45 -15.40 -21.85
N LEU A 135 21.04 -16.59 -21.83
CA LEU A 135 22.27 -16.86 -21.08
C LEU A 135 23.46 -16.99 -22.05
N GLY A 136 24.47 -16.12 -21.88
CA GLY A 136 25.62 -16.03 -22.78
C GLY A 136 25.21 -15.83 -24.24
N ASP A 137 25.74 -16.72 -25.09
CA ASP A 137 25.43 -16.79 -26.53
C ASP A 137 24.44 -17.92 -26.86
N GLY A 138 23.77 -18.49 -25.85
CA GLY A 138 22.76 -19.50 -26.04
C GLY A 138 21.43 -18.94 -26.60
N PRO A 139 20.43 -19.82 -26.81
CA PRO A 139 19.15 -19.43 -27.37
C PRO A 139 18.40 -18.44 -26.48
N ILE A 140 17.53 -17.62 -27.09
CA ILE A 140 16.58 -16.81 -26.33
C ILE A 140 15.41 -17.70 -25.92
N GLU A 141 15.19 -17.86 -24.62
CA GLU A 141 13.98 -18.48 -24.11
C GLU A 141 12.92 -17.42 -23.82
N SER A 142 11.67 -17.77 -24.11
CA SER A 142 10.51 -16.88 -23.93
C SER A 142 9.48 -17.55 -23.04
N MET A 143 8.84 -16.77 -22.17
CA MET A 143 7.75 -17.22 -21.33
C MET A 143 6.64 -16.18 -21.32
N SER A 144 5.40 -16.66 -21.39
CA SER A 144 4.19 -15.87 -21.22
C SER A 144 3.55 -16.23 -19.90
N GLN A 145 3.37 -15.24 -19.03
CA GLN A 145 2.71 -15.42 -17.74
C GLN A 145 1.41 -14.63 -17.71
N ARG A 146 0.31 -15.28 -17.36
CA ARG A 146 -0.94 -14.60 -17.06
C ARG A 146 -0.79 -13.86 -15.74
N VAL A 147 -1.11 -12.58 -15.74
CA VAL A 147 -1.09 -11.71 -14.56
C VAL A 147 -2.44 -11.03 -14.40
N ARG A 148 -2.76 -10.61 -13.17
CA ARG A 148 -3.95 -9.79 -12.92
C ARG A 148 -3.52 -8.39 -12.51
N ILE A 149 -3.91 -7.41 -13.30
CA ILE A 149 -3.69 -6.00 -12.99
C ILE A 149 -4.85 -5.54 -12.12
N ARG A 150 -4.54 -5.06 -10.92
CA ARG A 150 -5.52 -4.61 -9.92
C ARG A 150 -5.96 -3.19 -10.18
N SER A 151 -7.02 -2.77 -9.51
CA SER A 151 -7.42 -1.36 -9.53
C SER A 151 -6.37 -0.53 -8.82
N ILE A 152 -6.14 0.69 -9.30
CA ILE A 152 -5.33 1.70 -8.62
C ILE A 152 -5.85 2.01 -7.21
N ASN A 153 -7.14 1.80 -6.97
CA ASN A 153 -7.76 1.98 -5.68
C ASN A 153 -7.57 0.77 -4.75
N GLU A 154 -6.93 -0.32 -5.18
CA GLU A 154 -6.62 -1.46 -4.31
C GLU A 154 -5.21 -1.33 -3.75
N ALA A 155 -5.09 -0.97 -2.47
CA ALA A 155 -3.83 -0.87 -1.76
C ALA A 155 -3.51 -2.21 -1.08
N PRO A 156 -2.46 -2.96 -1.51
CA PRO A 156 -2.05 -4.17 -0.82
C PRO A 156 -1.39 -3.81 0.51
N TYR A 157 -1.88 -4.36 1.63
CA TYR A 157 -1.37 -4.01 2.96
C TYR A 157 -0.71 -5.19 3.70
N PHE A 158 -0.94 -6.43 3.26
CA PHE A 158 -0.29 -7.59 3.86
C PHE A 158 -0.20 -8.76 2.90
N ILE A 159 0.94 -9.44 2.88
CA ILE A 159 1.12 -10.72 2.17
C ILE A 159 1.24 -11.83 3.22
N ALA A 160 0.25 -12.71 3.28
CA ALA A 160 0.28 -13.93 4.09
C ALA A 160 1.03 -15.03 3.35
N ASP A 161 2.35 -14.90 3.27
CA ASP A 161 3.24 -16.00 2.92
C ASP A 161 3.62 -16.75 4.20
N ALA A 162 3.46 -18.08 4.20
CA ALA A 162 3.73 -18.91 5.38
C ALA A 162 5.20 -18.87 5.85
N LYS A 163 6.15 -18.55 4.96
CA LYS A 163 7.58 -18.51 5.27
C LYS A 163 8.08 -17.08 5.51
N ALA A 164 7.50 -16.11 4.81
CA ALA A 164 7.93 -14.72 4.86
C ALA A 164 6.73 -13.77 4.77
N PRO A 165 5.91 -13.66 5.84
CA PRO A 165 4.84 -12.69 5.87
C PRO A 165 5.41 -11.29 5.67
N THR A 166 4.78 -10.51 4.79
CA THR A 166 5.30 -9.19 4.40
C THR A 166 4.29 -8.11 4.74
N ASP A 167 4.73 -7.17 5.56
CA ASP A 167 3.97 -5.96 5.89
C ASP A 167 4.09 -4.93 4.76
N LEU A 168 2.94 -4.55 4.21
CA LEU A 168 2.81 -3.51 3.18
C LEU A 168 1.90 -2.36 3.64
N THR A 169 1.64 -2.22 4.94
CA THR A 169 0.76 -1.18 5.49
C THR A 169 1.25 0.23 5.19
N TRP A 170 2.56 0.41 4.99
CA TRP A 170 3.16 1.66 4.54
C TRP A 170 2.64 2.12 3.16
N THR A 171 2.08 1.24 2.34
CA THR A 171 1.51 1.61 1.03
C THR A 171 0.33 2.58 1.15
N PHE A 172 -0.37 2.59 2.29
CA PHE A 172 -1.43 3.58 2.53
C PHE A 172 -0.90 5.02 2.53
N ALA A 173 0.36 5.23 2.94
CA ALA A 173 0.97 6.55 2.91
C ALA A 173 1.11 7.10 1.48
N ALA A 174 1.18 6.24 0.46
CA ALA A 174 1.26 6.67 -0.94
C ALA A 174 -0.04 7.30 -1.48
N TYR A 175 -1.15 7.20 -0.74
CA TYR A 175 -2.40 7.91 -1.08
C TYR A 175 -2.47 9.30 -0.46
N VAL A 176 -1.53 9.66 0.43
CA VAL A 176 -1.45 11.00 1.01
C VAL A 176 -0.89 11.96 -0.04
N ASP A 177 -1.62 13.05 -0.30
CA ASP A 177 -1.26 14.05 -1.30
C ASP A 177 -1.59 15.45 -0.79
N GLU A 178 -0.61 16.08 -0.12
CA GLU A 178 -0.71 17.44 0.41
C GLU A 178 -0.85 18.53 -0.67
N ASP A 179 -0.50 18.21 -1.92
CA ASP A 179 -0.52 19.16 -3.03
C ASP A 179 -1.76 19.03 -3.92
N HIS A 180 -2.61 18.05 -3.64
CA HIS A 180 -3.89 17.88 -4.32
C HIS A 180 -4.75 19.17 -4.20
N PRO A 181 -5.36 19.68 -5.29
CA PRO A 181 -6.15 20.93 -5.26
C PRO A 181 -7.28 20.96 -4.22
N ILE A 182 -7.83 19.79 -3.89
CA ILE A 182 -8.88 19.64 -2.88
C ILE A 182 -8.37 19.95 -1.47
N VAL A 183 -7.10 19.66 -1.18
CA VAL A 183 -6.52 19.99 0.12
C VAL A 183 -6.49 21.49 0.33
N ALA A 184 -6.05 22.26 -0.67
CA ALA A 184 -6.07 23.72 -0.62
C ALA A 184 -7.50 24.26 -0.43
N ARG A 185 -8.49 23.65 -1.08
CA ARG A 185 -9.91 24.00 -0.88
C ARG A 185 -10.37 23.74 0.55
N ILE A 186 -10.03 22.60 1.15
CA ILE A 186 -10.41 22.26 2.54
C ILE A 186 -9.81 23.26 3.53
N VAL A 187 -8.54 23.64 3.33
CA VAL A 187 -7.86 24.66 4.14
C VAL A 187 -8.57 26.00 4.04
N SER A 188 -8.93 26.43 2.82
CA SER A 188 -9.70 27.65 2.59
C SER A 188 -11.08 27.61 3.26
N ASP A 189 -11.82 26.51 3.11
CA ASP A 189 -13.13 26.31 3.73
C ASP A 189 -13.02 26.35 5.27
N ALA A 190 -11.96 25.79 5.85
CA ALA A 190 -11.71 25.81 7.30
C ALA A 190 -11.42 27.22 7.84
N LEU A 191 -10.65 28.04 7.10
CA LEU A 191 -10.38 29.44 7.45
C LEU A 191 -11.66 30.29 7.39
N ALA A 192 -12.49 30.08 6.35
CA ALA A 192 -13.75 30.80 6.18
C ALA A 192 -14.75 30.57 7.33
N GLN A 193 -14.64 29.44 8.04
CA GLN A 193 -15.47 29.14 9.22
C GLN A 193 -15.06 29.90 10.49
N GLY A 194 -13.90 30.56 10.50
CA GLY A 194 -13.43 31.38 11.62
C GLY A 194 -13.05 30.60 12.88
N THR A 195 -12.89 29.28 12.81
CA THR A 195 -12.41 28.47 13.96
C THR A 195 -10.96 28.80 14.30
N VAL A 196 -10.16 29.11 13.29
CA VAL A 196 -8.79 29.63 13.38
C VAL A 196 -8.64 30.76 12.36
N ASN A 197 -7.82 31.77 12.69
CA ASN A 197 -7.57 32.90 11.79
C ASN A 197 -6.45 32.61 10.77
N ARG A 198 -5.60 31.62 11.07
CA ARG A 198 -4.54 31.12 10.21
C ARG A 198 -4.16 29.71 10.65
N PHE A 199 -3.56 28.95 9.74
CA PHE A 199 -2.80 27.76 10.08
C PHE A 199 -1.33 28.15 10.25
N ASP A 200 -0.74 27.84 11.40
CA ASP A 200 0.66 28.12 11.70
C ASP A 200 1.45 26.89 12.16
N GLY A 201 0.92 25.70 11.91
CA GLY A 201 1.58 24.43 12.20
C GLY A 201 2.01 24.39 13.66
N TYR A 202 3.33 24.34 13.87
CA TYR A 202 3.96 24.31 15.19
C TYR A 202 4.52 25.65 15.68
N GLN A 203 4.42 26.74 14.90
CA GLN A 203 5.10 28.01 15.18
C GLN A 203 4.72 28.64 16.52
N SER A 204 3.52 28.37 17.04
CA SER A 204 3.08 28.90 18.33
C SER A 204 3.65 28.15 19.54
N GLY A 205 4.26 26.97 19.35
CA GLY A 205 4.72 26.10 20.44
C GLY A 205 3.62 25.68 21.42
N ASN A 206 2.35 25.67 20.99
CA ASN A 206 1.20 25.44 21.88
C ASN A 206 0.35 24.29 21.36
N ALA A 207 0.32 23.18 22.12
CA ALA A 207 -0.47 21.99 21.80
C ALA A 207 -1.97 22.27 21.63
N GLU A 208 -2.55 23.19 22.42
CA GLU A 208 -3.97 23.56 22.27
C GLU A 208 -4.22 24.24 20.92
N ARG A 209 -3.25 24.99 20.40
CA ARG A 209 -3.35 25.63 19.08
C ARG A 209 -3.25 24.60 17.95
N VAL A 210 -2.41 23.58 18.09
CA VAL A 210 -2.40 22.42 17.17
C VAL A 210 -3.76 21.72 17.16
N LEU A 211 -4.32 21.43 18.35
CA LEU A 211 -5.66 20.82 18.47
C LEU A 211 -6.75 21.67 17.80
N ARG A 212 -6.72 23.00 17.97
CA ARG A 212 -7.67 23.92 17.33
C ARG A 212 -7.55 23.92 15.80
N GLN A 213 -6.34 23.84 15.25
CA GLN A 213 -6.10 23.72 13.81
C GLN A 213 -6.68 22.41 13.27
N VAL A 214 -6.40 21.27 13.92
CA VAL A 214 -6.97 19.98 13.54
C VAL A 214 -8.51 19.98 13.64
N PHE A 215 -9.05 20.59 14.69
CA PHE A 215 -10.50 20.75 14.85
C PHE A 215 -11.13 21.60 13.73
N ALA A 216 -10.46 22.66 13.27
CA ALA A 216 -10.93 23.47 12.14
C ALA A 216 -11.04 22.64 10.85
N VAL A 217 -10.05 21.78 10.58
CA VAL A 217 -10.10 20.84 9.44
C VAL A 217 -11.26 19.85 9.60
N TRP A 218 -11.39 19.24 10.78
CA TRP A 218 -12.46 18.29 11.06
C TRP A 218 -13.84 18.92 10.86
N ARG A 219 -14.05 20.12 11.40
CA ARG A 219 -15.29 20.89 11.27
C ARG A 219 -15.57 21.26 9.81
N SER A 220 -14.55 21.58 9.03
CA SER A 220 -14.66 21.86 7.59
C SER A 220 -15.26 20.67 6.83
N LEU A 221 -14.67 19.49 7.03
CA LEU A 221 -15.13 18.25 6.40
C LEU A 221 -16.50 17.80 6.91
N GLN A 222 -16.78 17.95 8.22
CA GLN A 222 -18.09 17.68 8.81
C GLN A 222 -19.18 18.58 8.21
N THR A 223 -18.92 19.89 8.10
CA THR A 223 -19.88 20.87 7.57
C THR A 223 -20.20 20.60 6.11
N ARG A 224 -19.21 20.11 5.35
CA ARG A 224 -19.38 19.64 3.98
C ARG A 224 -20.25 18.39 3.86
N GLY A 225 -20.44 17.67 4.96
CA GLY A 225 -21.29 16.48 5.02
C GLY A 225 -20.58 15.20 4.57
N ILE A 226 -19.25 15.12 4.72
CA ILE A 226 -18.55 13.84 4.54
C ILE A 226 -19.08 12.84 5.57
N ARG A 227 -19.40 11.63 5.12
CA ARG A 227 -19.98 10.55 5.92
C ARG A 227 -19.09 9.32 5.90
N TYR A 228 -19.16 8.56 6.99
CA TYR A 228 -18.51 7.27 7.04
C TYR A 228 -19.21 6.25 6.13
N SER A 229 -18.45 5.52 5.32
CA SER A 229 -18.95 4.48 4.41
C SER A 229 -18.04 3.25 4.49
N SER A 230 -18.56 2.14 5.01
CA SER A 230 -17.81 0.90 5.26
C SER A 230 -17.59 0.02 4.03
N LEU A 231 -17.64 0.59 2.82
CA LEU A 231 -17.37 -0.15 1.59
C LEU A 231 -15.86 -0.51 1.51
N THR A 232 -15.48 -1.61 2.15
CA THR A 232 -14.11 -2.13 2.19
C THR A 232 -13.89 -3.35 1.30
N ARG A 233 -14.93 -3.85 0.63
CA ARG A 233 -14.89 -5.12 -0.09
C ARG A 233 -14.08 -5.01 -1.39
N THR A 234 -12.79 -5.35 -1.34
CA THR A 234 -11.99 -5.70 -2.52
C THR A 234 -12.41 -7.07 -3.02
N GLY A 235 -12.75 -7.18 -4.30
CA GLY A 235 -13.36 -8.37 -4.89
C GLY A 235 -12.42 -9.54 -5.17
N SER A 236 -11.50 -9.89 -4.26
CA SER A 236 -10.67 -11.09 -4.40
C SER A 236 -10.73 -11.98 -3.17
N ALA A 237 -11.32 -13.15 -3.35
CA ALA A 237 -11.29 -14.30 -2.45
C ALA A 237 -9.94 -15.04 -2.51
N GLU A 238 -8.83 -14.34 -2.79
CA GLU A 238 -7.49 -14.91 -2.78
C GLU A 238 -6.88 -14.68 -1.39
N THR A 239 -6.60 -15.76 -0.70
CA THR A 239 -6.34 -15.80 0.75
C THR A 239 -4.95 -15.32 1.16
N GLU A 240 -4.09 -14.93 0.22
CA GLU A 240 -2.68 -14.66 0.50
C GLU A 240 -2.25 -13.20 0.34
N VAL A 241 -2.94 -12.38 -0.45
CA VAL A 241 -2.64 -10.94 -0.57
C VAL A 241 -3.84 -10.14 -0.10
N TYR A 242 -3.70 -9.51 1.05
CA TYR A 242 -4.72 -8.66 1.62
C TYR A 242 -4.58 -7.25 1.05
N SER A 243 -5.69 -6.73 0.54
CA SER A 243 -5.78 -5.38 0.00
C SER A 243 -7.01 -4.67 0.49
N GLN A 244 -6.95 -3.34 0.52
CA GLN A 244 -8.06 -2.47 0.91
C GLN A 244 -8.39 -1.53 -0.25
N TYR A 245 -9.68 -1.32 -0.49
CA TYR A 245 -10.13 -0.31 -1.44
C TYR A 245 -9.99 1.08 -0.79
N VAL A 246 -9.18 1.94 -1.39
CA VAL A 246 -8.89 3.32 -0.94
C VAL A 246 -9.29 4.26 -2.06
N ARG A 247 -10.29 5.10 -1.79
CA ARG A 247 -10.66 6.20 -2.69
C ARG A 247 -9.55 7.25 -2.68
N PHE A 248 -9.33 7.89 -3.81
CA PHE A 248 -8.52 9.10 -3.86
C PHE A 248 -9.26 10.29 -3.22
N LEU A 249 -8.50 11.34 -2.92
CA LEU A 249 -8.99 12.52 -2.20
C LEU A 249 -10.18 13.15 -2.93
N ASP A 250 -10.15 13.19 -4.27
CA ASP A 250 -11.24 13.68 -5.11
C ASP A 250 -12.48 12.80 -5.10
N GLU A 251 -12.29 11.48 -5.15
CA GLU A 251 -13.37 10.52 -5.06
C GLU A 251 -14.09 10.62 -3.70
N SER A 252 -13.35 10.66 -2.59
CA SER A 252 -13.93 10.83 -1.24
C SER A 252 -14.61 12.19 -1.08
N PHE A 253 -13.98 13.26 -1.56
CA PHE A 253 -14.51 14.61 -1.43
C PHE A 253 -15.74 14.87 -2.32
N ALA A 254 -15.80 14.26 -3.51
CA ALA A 254 -16.93 14.38 -4.43
C ALA A 254 -18.12 13.52 -4.02
N SER A 255 -17.87 12.28 -3.58
CA SER A 255 -18.93 11.38 -3.09
C SER A 255 -19.49 11.80 -1.73
N GLY A 256 -18.70 12.54 -0.94
CA GLY A 256 -19.04 12.83 0.45
C GLY A 256 -18.96 11.57 1.33
N GLU A 257 -18.18 10.57 0.93
CA GLU A 257 -18.02 9.30 1.64
C GLU A 257 -16.54 8.98 1.89
N ALA A 258 -16.25 8.48 3.08
CA ALA A 258 -14.94 7.97 3.44
C ALA A 258 -15.06 6.73 4.36
N ASN A 259 -14.30 5.68 4.09
CA ASN A 259 -13.96 4.65 5.06
C ASN A 259 -12.83 5.11 6.01
N CYS A 260 -12.36 4.22 6.87
CA CYS A 260 -11.35 4.56 7.88
C CYS A 260 -9.97 4.86 7.24
N VAL A 261 -9.71 4.25 6.08
CA VAL A 261 -8.44 4.39 5.35
C VAL A 261 -8.40 5.68 4.53
N ASP A 262 -9.33 5.83 3.57
CA ASP A 262 -9.38 7.03 2.72
C ASP A 262 -9.67 8.30 3.55
N GLY A 263 -10.45 8.20 4.64
CA GLY A 263 -10.68 9.30 5.58
C GLY A 263 -9.41 9.73 6.30
N SER A 264 -8.64 8.79 6.85
CA SER A 264 -7.38 9.13 7.53
C SER A 264 -6.32 9.66 6.57
N VAL A 265 -6.27 9.14 5.34
CA VAL A 265 -5.42 9.67 4.27
C VAL A 265 -5.80 11.10 3.89
N LEU A 266 -7.10 11.39 3.74
CA LEU A 266 -7.59 12.74 3.45
C LEU A 266 -7.19 13.72 4.54
N PHE A 267 -7.41 13.37 5.81
CA PHE A 267 -6.97 14.23 6.92
C PHE A 267 -5.45 14.38 6.96
N ALA A 268 -4.68 13.29 6.82
CA ALA A 268 -3.22 13.35 6.79
C ALA A 268 -2.71 14.31 5.71
N SER A 269 -3.31 14.28 4.52
CA SER A 269 -2.98 15.17 3.41
C SER A 269 -3.19 16.65 3.78
N VAL A 270 -4.30 16.96 4.44
CA VAL A 270 -4.57 18.33 4.94
C VAL A 270 -3.62 18.72 6.06
N LEU A 271 -3.36 17.82 7.02
CA LEU A 271 -2.46 18.10 8.14
C LEU A 271 -1.03 18.38 7.66
N ARG A 272 -0.52 17.60 6.70
CA ARG A 272 0.78 17.86 6.07
C ARG A 272 0.80 19.23 5.36
N LYS A 273 -0.28 19.60 4.67
CA LYS A 273 -0.37 20.92 4.01
C LYS A 273 -0.27 22.10 4.98
N VAL A 274 -0.72 21.92 6.22
CA VAL A 274 -0.68 22.96 7.27
C VAL A 274 0.51 22.81 8.23
N ASP A 275 1.56 22.10 7.79
CA ASP A 275 2.81 21.91 8.52
C ASP A 275 2.62 21.21 9.89
N LEU A 276 1.74 20.21 9.91
CA LEU A 276 1.58 19.27 11.02
C LEU A 276 2.08 17.88 10.59
N ASN A 277 2.54 17.09 11.57
CA ASN A 277 3.09 15.75 11.37
C ASN A 277 2.04 14.68 11.70
N PRO A 278 1.28 14.18 10.71
CA PRO A 278 0.37 13.06 10.90
C PRO A 278 1.09 11.70 10.80
N SER A 279 0.52 10.71 11.48
CA SER A 279 0.87 9.30 11.34
C SER A 279 -0.39 8.48 11.10
N LEU A 280 -0.36 7.56 10.15
CA LEU A 280 -1.43 6.58 9.95
C LEU A 280 -1.25 5.45 10.96
N VAL A 281 -2.27 5.21 11.80
CA VAL A 281 -2.22 4.19 12.86
C VAL A 281 -3.19 3.08 12.51
N LEU A 282 -2.63 1.89 12.27
CA LEU A 282 -3.41 0.71 11.98
C LEU A 282 -3.70 -0.07 13.26
N LEU A 283 -4.96 -0.45 13.41
CA LEU A 283 -5.47 -1.39 14.40
C LEU A 283 -6.09 -2.58 13.65
N PRO A 284 -6.30 -3.74 14.29
CA PRO A 284 -7.01 -4.86 13.66
C PRO A 284 -8.37 -4.42 13.08
N GLY A 285 -8.48 -4.42 11.75
CA GLY A 285 -9.70 -4.03 11.03
C GLY A 285 -10.02 -2.53 10.99
N HIS A 286 -9.11 -1.66 11.44
CA HIS A 286 -9.39 -0.23 11.56
C HIS A 286 -8.15 0.63 11.33
N MET A 287 -8.35 1.87 10.89
CA MET A 287 -7.28 2.85 10.77
C MET A 287 -7.75 4.19 11.33
N LEU A 288 -6.89 4.81 12.12
CA LEU A 288 -7.10 6.14 12.68
C LEU A 288 -5.88 7.01 12.41
N LEU A 289 -6.05 8.31 12.61
CA LEU A 289 -4.99 9.28 12.42
C LEU A 289 -4.39 9.63 13.78
N ALA A 290 -3.06 9.64 13.88
CA ALA A 290 -2.36 10.33 14.95
C ALA A 290 -1.71 11.60 14.39
N PHE A 291 -1.44 12.57 15.24
CA PHE A 291 -0.64 13.74 14.90
C PHE A 291 0.13 14.24 16.12
N GLU A 292 1.32 14.79 15.88
CA GLU A 292 2.17 15.33 16.94
C GLU A 292 1.60 16.66 17.45
N LEU A 293 1.62 16.86 18.78
CA LEU A 293 1.24 18.11 19.45
C LEU A 293 2.38 19.14 19.49
N SER A 294 3.62 18.66 19.35
CA SER A 294 4.84 19.43 19.09
C SER A 294 5.80 18.54 18.30
N PRO A 295 6.72 19.08 17.50
CA PRO A 295 7.64 18.27 16.70
C PRO A 295 8.40 17.25 17.57
N GLY A 296 8.24 15.95 17.28
CA GLY A 296 8.84 14.85 18.05
C GLY A 296 8.31 14.65 19.47
N GLY A 297 7.18 15.28 19.81
CA GLY A 297 6.57 15.27 21.15
C GLY A 297 5.44 14.25 21.31
N ASP A 298 4.49 14.57 22.20
CA ASP A 298 3.31 13.74 22.44
C ASP A 298 2.38 13.71 21.22
N TYR A 299 1.66 12.59 21.06
CA TYR A 299 0.67 12.41 20.00
C TYR A 299 -0.76 12.58 20.53
N ALA A 300 -1.60 13.19 19.70
CA ALA A 300 -3.04 13.08 19.80
C ALA A 300 -3.59 12.19 18.68
N PHE A 301 -4.75 11.60 18.91
CA PHE A 301 -5.40 10.68 17.97
C PHE A 301 -6.75 11.23 17.53
N LEU A 302 -7.07 11.12 16.24
CA LEU A 302 -8.33 11.48 15.63
C LEU A 302 -9.02 10.24 15.05
N GLU A 303 -10.19 9.93 15.60
CA GLU A 303 -11.06 8.87 15.09
C GLU A 303 -11.87 9.37 13.88
N THR A 304 -11.43 9.02 12.68
CA THR A 304 -11.99 9.54 11.42
C THR A 304 -13.34 8.93 11.07
N THR A 305 -13.70 7.79 11.66
CA THR A 305 -15.01 7.14 11.42
C THR A 305 -16.17 7.85 12.10
N GLN A 306 -15.87 8.75 13.04
CA GLN A 306 -16.87 9.56 13.74
C GLN A 306 -17.15 10.90 13.04
N ILE A 307 -16.70 11.10 11.80
CA ILE A 307 -16.88 12.37 11.07
C ILE A 307 -18.36 12.74 10.85
N ASP A 308 -19.27 11.76 10.83
CA ASP A 308 -20.72 11.98 10.66
C ASP A 308 -21.49 12.18 11.98
N LEU A 309 -20.84 11.94 13.13
CA LEU A 309 -21.45 12.12 14.45
C LEU A 309 -21.55 13.63 14.72
N GLY A 310 -22.76 14.18 14.59
CA GLY A 310 -23.04 15.61 14.74
C GLY A 310 -23.97 16.18 13.66
N HIS A 311 -24.22 15.42 12.59
CA HIS A 311 -25.18 15.84 11.55
C HIS A 311 -26.63 15.82 12.09
N PRO A 312 -27.43 16.89 11.92
CA PRO A 312 -28.77 17.00 12.51
C PRO A 312 -29.75 15.87 12.14
N ARG A 313 -29.56 15.18 11.01
CA ARG A 313 -30.40 14.03 10.62
C ARG A 313 -30.26 12.78 11.51
N ARG A 314 -29.20 12.69 12.34
CA ARG A 314 -29.03 11.62 13.34
C ARG A 314 -29.28 12.08 14.77
N GLN A 315 -29.67 13.34 14.97
CA GLN A 315 -30.07 13.85 16.28
C GLN A 315 -31.53 13.44 16.55
N GLY A 316 -31.73 12.28 17.18
CA GLY A 316 -32.88 12.12 18.06
C GLY A 316 -32.78 13.12 19.22
N PRO A 317 -33.89 13.43 19.93
CA PRO A 317 -33.99 14.60 20.83
C PRO A 317 -33.00 14.65 22.01
N ASP A 318 -32.15 13.64 22.23
CA ASP A 318 -31.31 13.52 23.42
C ASP A 318 -29.79 13.37 23.17
N HIS A 319 -29.31 13.39 21.92
CA HIS A 319 -27.87 13.19 21.65
C HIS A 319 -27.11 14.52 21.41
N ARG A 320 -26.62 15.13 22.50
CA ARG A 320 -25.60 16.19 22.44
C ARG A 320 -24.18 15.60 22.54
N SER A 321 -23.54 15.36 21.40
CA SER A 321 -22.14 14.92 21.33
C SER A 321 -21.20 16.14 21.30
N ARG A 322 -20.14 16.16 22.12
CA ARG A 322 -19.06 17.18 22.09
C ARG A 322 -17.78 16.57 21.52
N PHE A 323 -17.08 17.29 20.64
CA PHE A 323 -15.68 16.97 20.33
C PHE A 323 -14.88 17.16 21.61
N VAL A 324 -14.37 16.08 22.18
CA VAL A 324 -13.62 16.07 23.43
C VAL A 324 -12.26 15.48 23.14
N CYS A 325 -11.21 16.26 23.35
CA CYS A 325 -9.89 15.71 23.60
C CYS A 325 -9.88 15.28 25.08
N GLN A 326 -9.87 13.97 25.33
CA GLN A 326 -9.78 13.45 26.69
C GLN A 326 -8.35 13.65 27.19
N PHE A 327 -8.18 14.58 28.12
CA PHE A 327 -6.99 14.67 28.96
C PHE A 327 -7.16 13.65 30.11
N PRO A 328 -6.15 12.81 30.42
CA PRO A 328 -6.21 11.99 31.61
C PRO A 328 -6.37 12.90 32.83
N GLN A 329 -7.52 12.85 33.51
CA GLN A 329 -7.73 13.59 34.74
C GLN A 329 -7.11 12.82 35.91
N GLY A 330 -6.26 13.52 36.68
CA GLY A 330 -6.04 13.25 38.10
C GLY A 330 -5.24 11.99 38.44
N GLY A 331 -3.92 12.11 38.46
CA GLY A 331 -3.01 11.17 39.11
C GLY A 331 -1.57 11.56 38.78
N ALA A 332 -0.78 11.90 39.79
CA ALA A 332 0.55 12.52 39.70
C ALA A 332 1.36 12.12 38.45
N ALA A 333 1.69 13.12 37.64
CA ALA A 333 2.45 12.98 36.42
C ALA A 333 3.83 12.35 36.69
N ARG A 334 4.13 11.25 36.00
CA ARG A 334 5.51 10.90 35.65
C ARG A 334 5.80 11.51 34.26
N PRO A 335 6.94 12.16 34.03
CA PRO A 335 7.26 12.73 32.74
C PRO A 335 7.34 11.60 31.69
N GLY A 336 6.58 11.72 30.59
CA GLY A 336 6.79 10.92 29.38
C GLY A 336 5.61 10.15 28.78
N ARG A 337 4.37 10.24 29.27
CA ARG A 337 3.19 9.66 28.58
C ARG A 337 1.89 10.41 28.89
N VAL A 338 1.53 11.41 28.09
CA VAL A 338 0.14 11.89 28.03
C VAL A 338 -0.46 11.41 26.71
N ARG A 339 -1.34 10.40 26.77
CA ARG A 339 -2.11 9.93 25.61
C ARG A 339 -3.42 10.73 25.55
N GLN A 340 -3.59 11.57 24.53
CA GLN A 340 -4.84 12.30 24.29
C GLN A 340 -5.59 11.68 23.10
N THR A 341 -6.78 11.16 23.36
CA THR A 341 -7.72 10.76 22.30
C THR A 341 -8.66 11.93 22.03
N CYS A 342 -8.74 12.38 20.78
CA CYS A 342 -9.70 13.40 20.35
C CYS A 342 -10.80 12.71 19.53
N GLY A 343 -12.02 12.77 20.07
CA GLY A 343 -13.22 12.16 19.48
C GLY A 343 -14.49 12.69 20.13
N LEU A 344 -15.65 12.27 19.64
CA LEU A 344 -16.92 12.67 20.25
C LEU A 344 -17.23 11.78 21.46
N VAL A 345 -17.41 12.38 22.63
CA VAL A 345 -17.80 11.68 23.86
C VAL A 345 -19.26 12.06 24.20
N PRO A 346 -20.13 11.10 24.56
CA PRO A 346 -21.47 11.40 25.06
C PRO A 346 -21.39 12.24 26.34
N ARG A 347 -22.30 13.20 26.53
CA ARG A 347 -22.44 13.88 27.84
C ARG A 347 -22.79 12.82 28.90
N PRO A 348 -22.08 12.76 30.05
CA PRO A 348 -22.59 11.99 31.18
C PRO A 348 -23.93 12.62 31.61
N ALA A 349 -24.99 11.82 31.61
CA ALA A 349 -26.21 12.18 32.30
C ALA A 349 -25.85 12.40 33.78
N GLN A 350 -26.34 13.48 34.38
CA GLN A 350 -26.17 13.71 35.81
C GLN A 350 -26.80 12.52 36.55
N ALA A 351 -25.98 11.57 36.96
CA ALA A 351 -26.43 10.45 37.76
C ALA A 351 -26.83 10.98 39.14
N ARG A 352 -28.14 11.05 39.40
CA ARG A 352 -28.64 11.04 40.76
C ARG A 352 -28.33 9.67 41.32
N ILE A 353 -27.54 9.62 42.39
CA ILE A 353 -27.33 8.43 43.21
C ILE A 353 -28.67 8.10 43.88
N PRO A 354 -29.28 6.92 43.66
CA PRO A 354 -30.38 6.46 44.48
C PRO A 354 -29.81 6.00 45.84
N ASP A 355 -30.33 6.57 46.92
CA ASP A 355 -30.05 6.18 48.30
C ASP A 355 -30.91 4.96 48.65
N ASP A 356 -30.45 3.76 48.30
CA ASP A 356 -31.06 2.51 48.76
C ASP A 356 -30.31 1.99 50.00
N ARG A 357 -30.76 2.44 51.18
CA ARG A 357 -30.55 1.69 52.42
C ARG A 357 -31.62 0.61 52.54
N PRO A 358 -31.28 -0.66 52.81
CA PRO A 358 -32.27 -1.68 53.10
C PRO A 358 -32.91 -1.42 54.47
N GLN A 359 -34.24 -1.24 54.51
CA GLN A 359 -35.03 -1.30 55.74
C GLN A 359 -35.45 -2.76 55.99
N CYS A 360 -35.12 -3.28 57.17
CA CYS A 360 -35.65 -4.52 57.73
C CYS A 360 -36.97 -4.27 58.48
N GLY A 361 -37.86 -5.28 58.49
CA GLY A 361 -39.03 -5.43 59.36
C GLY A 361 -40.33 -5.49 58.56
N THR A 362 -41.21 -6.48 58.67
CA THR A 362 -41.40 -7.61 59.61
C THR A 362 -42.02 -8.77 58.86
#